data_AF-A0A2N6MNE4-F1
#
_entry.id   AF-A0A2N6MNE4-F1
#
_cell.length_a   1.000
_cell.length_b   1.000
_cell.length_c   1.000
_cell.angle_alpha   90.00
_cell.angle_beta   90.00
_cell.angle_gamma   90.00
#
_symmetry.space_group_name_H-M   'P 1'
#
loop_
_entity.id
_entity.type
_entity.pdbx_description
1 polymer ?
#
loop_
_entity_poly.entity_id
_entity_poly.type
_entity_poly.pdbx_seq_one_letter_code
_entity_poly.pdbx_strand_id
1 'polypeptide(L)'
;MARRKTGQEAKVERLTWFLMVITFLFMTNNGFDGAATLGIVSIILLISGLYQWRKRWSVGPAVFLAAGIGLLASLYAFFQPLPVDLALVSFILIIAVILVGVVTNDS
;
A
#
# COMPACT_ATOMS: atom_id res chain seq x y z
N MET A 1 -21.04 -2.61 17.46
CA MET A 1 -20.94 -4.04 17.12
C MET A 1 -19.75 -4.21 16.17
N ALA A 2 -18.63 -4.74 16.65
CA ALA A 2 -17.50 -5.06 15.80
C ALA A 2 -17.92 -6.17 14.83
N ARG A 3 -17.98 -5.85 13.54
CA ARG A 3 -18.31 -6.83 12.49
C ARG A 3 -17.08 -7.72 12.35
N ARG A 4 -17.16 -8.97 12.80
CA ARG A 4 -16.07 -9.94 12.61
C ARG A 4 -15.66 -9.97 11.13
N LYS A 5 -14.40 -9.63 10.88
CA LYS A 5 -13.78 -9.68 9.55
C LYS A 5 -13.95 -11.08 8.98
N THR A 6 -14.43 -11.18 7.74
CA THR A 6 -14.65 -12.51 7.15
C THR A 6 -13.30 -13.15 6.83
N GLY A 7 -13.18 -14.49 6.93
CA GLY A 7 -11.93 -15.17 6.62
C GLY A 7 -11.40 -14.93 5.19
N GLN A 8 -12.27 -14.52 4.27
CA GLN A 8 -11.89 -14.12 2.91
C GLN A 8 -11.25 -12.72 2.86
N GLU A 9 -11.77 -11.78 3.65
CA GLU A 9 -11.26 -10.41 3.74
C GLU A 9 -9.84 -10.38 4.32
N ALA A 10 -9.60 -11.13 5.40
CA ALA A 10 -8.27 -11.27 5.99
C ALA A 10 -7.25 -11.93 5.04
N LYS A 11 -7.69 -12.85 4.17
CA LYS A 11 -6.81 -13.48 3.16
C LYS A 11 -6.37 -12.47 2.11
N VAL A 12 -7.29 -11.67 1.58
CA VAL A 12 -6.98 -10.67 0.55
C VAL A 12 -6.09 -9.57 1.10
N GLU A 13 -6.31 -9.15 2.34
CA GLU A 13 -5.45 -8.19 3.03
C GLU A 13 -4.01 -8.72 3.17
N ARG A 14 -3.83 -9.94 3.72
CA ARG A 14 -2.49 -10.55 3.85
C ARG A 14 -1.81 -10.76 2.51
N LEU A 15 -2.58 -11.13 1.48
CA LEU A 15 -2.06 -11.24 0.11
C LEU A 15 -1.58 -9.88 -0.40
N THR A 16 -2.31 -8.80 -0.11
CA THR A 16 -1.91 -7.44 -0.48
C THR A 16 -0.61 -7.04 0.23
N TRP A 17 -0.51 -7.30 1.53
CA TRP A 17 0.71 -7.03 2.30
C TRP A 17 1.91 -7.80 1.73
N PHE A 18 1.71 -9.09 1.46
CA PHE A 18 2.73 -9.92 0.85
C PHE A 18 3.17 -9.39 -0.51
N LEU A 19 2.21 -9.00 -1.37
CA LEU A 19 2.49 -8.42 -2.69
C LEU A 19 3.25 -7.09 -2.60
N MET A 20 2.89 -6.21 -1.67
CA MET A 20 3.61 -4.95 -1.48
C MET A 20 5.06 -5.19 -1.04
N VAL A 21 5.27 -6.07 -0.06
CA VAL A 21 6.62 -6.38 0.46
C VAL A 21 7.48 -7.06 -0.59
N ILE A 22 6.97 -8.09 -1.28
CA ILE A 22 7.76 -8.79 -2.30
C ILE A 22 8.08 -7.89 -3.49
N THR A 23 7.14 -7.02 -3.89
CA THR A 23 7.36 -6.06 -4.97
C THR A 23 8.39 -5.02 -4.56
N PHE A 24 8.32 -4.49 -3.34
CA PHE A 24 9.31 -3.58 -2.81
C PHE A 24 10.71 -4.22 -2.81
N LEU A 25 10.85 -5.42 -2.23
CA LEU A 25 12.13 -6.13 -2.20
C LEU A 25 12.67 -6.43 -3.61
N PHE A 26 11.80 -6.85 -4.53
CA PHE A 26 12.18 -7.07 -5.92
C PHE A 26 12.68 -5.79 -6.59
N MET A 27 11.94 -4.69 -6.45
CA MET A 27 12.29 -3.40 -7.03
C MET A 27 13.63 -2.89 -6.48
N THR A 28 13.79 -2.86 -5.15
CA THR A 28 15.01 -2.34 -4.52
C THR A 28 16.23 -3.20 -4.85
N ASN A 29 16.11 -4.54 -4.83
CA ASN A 29 17.24 -5.43 -5.15
C ASN A 29 17.67 -5.36 -6.63
N ASN A 30 16.78 -4.98 -7.54
CA ASN A 30 17.09 -4.82 -8.96
C ASN A 30 17.48 -3.37 -9.33
N GLY A 31 17.65 -2.48 -8.34
CA GLY A 31 18.10 -1.11 -8.57
C GLY A 31 17.07 -0.20 -9.25
N PHE A 32 15.78 -0.52 -9.13
CA PHE A 32 14.74 0.39 -9.60
C PHE A 32 14.73 1.68 -8.77
N ASP A 33 14.40 2.80 -9.42
CA ASP A 33 14.23 4.09 -8.75
C ASP A 33 13.16 4.01 -7.65
N GLY A 34 13.37 4.76 -6.56
CA GLY A 34 12.40 4.95 -5.49
C GLY A 34 11.07 5.51 -5.99
N ALA A 35 11.08 6.38 -7.01
CA ALA A 35 9.83 6.88 -7.60
C ALA A 35 9.01 5.73 -8.24
N ALA A 36 9.67 4.85 -9.00
CA ALA A 36 9.01 3.67 -9.60
C ALA A 36 8.52 2.70 -8.52
N THR A 37 9.35 2.45 -7.51
CA THR A 37 9.02 1.59 -6.37
C THR A 37 7.77 2.09 -5.64
N LEU A 38 7.73 3.39 -5.29
CA LEU A 38 6.59 4.02 -4.62
C LEU A 38 5.33 3.96 -5.48
N GLY A 39 5.48 4.20 -6.79
CA GLY A 39 4.38 4.15 -7.74
C GLY A 39 3.72 2.77 -7.78
N ILE A 40 4.51 1.71 -7.94
CA ILE A 40 3.97 0.34 -8.03
C ILE A 40 3.35 -0.09 -6.71
N VAL A 41 3.98 0.19 -5.56
CA VAL A 41 3.41 -0.11 -4.25
C VAL A 41 2.07 0.60 -4.05
N SER A 42 1.99 1.88 -4.44
CA SER A 42 0.77 2.67 -4.37
C SER A 42 -0.34 2.14 -5.28
N ILE A 43 0.01 1.66 -6.48
CA ILE A 43 -0.93 1.01 -7.40
C ILE A 43 -1.48 -0.29 -6.80
N ILE A 44 -0.62 -1.15 -6.25
CA ILE A 44 -1.05 -2.40 -5.59
C ILE A 44 -2.04 -2.09 -4.46
N LEU A 45 -1.71 -1.09 -3.62
CA LEU A 45 -2.56 -0.67 -2.52
C LEU A 45 -3.91 -0.12 -3.00
N LEU A 46 -3.90 0.70 -4.06
CA LEU A 46 -5.11 1.28 -4.63
C LEU A 46 -6.01 0.20 -5.27
N ILE A 47 -5.45 -0.70 -6.07
CA ILE A 47 -6.18 -1.80 -6.70
C ILE A 47 -6.79 -2.71 -5.62
N SER A 48 -6.04 -3.04 -4.57
CA SER A 48 -6.57 -3.82 -3.46
C SER A 48 -7.69 -3.09 -2.73
N GLY A 49 -7.51 -1.81 -2.40
CA GLY A 49 -8.54 -0.99 -1.77
C GLY A 49 -9.82 -0.94 -2.60
N LEU A 50 -9.72 -0.73 -3.91
CA LEU A 50 -10.86 -0.74 -4.84
C LEU A 50 -11.55 -2.11 -4.89
N TYR A 51 -10.77 -3.20 -4.94
CA TYR A 51 -11.31 -4.55 -4.93
C TYR A 51 -12.12 -4.83 -3.65
N GLN A 52 -11.55 -4.51 -2.49
CA GLN A 52 -12.19 -4.70 -1.18
C GLN A 52 -13.44 -3.81 -1.03
N TRP A 53 -13.37 -2.55 -1.50
CA TRP A 53 -14.51 -1.63 -1.52
C TRP A 53 -15.67 -2.17 -2.38
N ARG A 54 -15.37 -2.70 -3.58
CA ARG A 54 -16.36 -3.33 -4.46
C ARG A 54 -17.03 -4.54 -3.80
N LYS A 55 -16.29 -5.29 -2.97
CA LYS A 55 -16.80 -6.42 -2.17
C LYS A 55 -17.56 -5.99 -0.91
N ARG A 56 -17.73 -4.67 -0.67
CA ARG A 56 -18.36 -4.10 0.54
C ARG A 56 -17.67 -4.53 1.83
N TRP A 57 -16.36 -4.81 1.75
CA TRP A 57 -15.49 -5.00 2.91
C TRP A 57 -15.05 -3.65 3.46
N SER A 58 -14.65 -3.61 4.73
CA SER A 58 -14.31 -2.36 5.39
C SER A 58 -12.89 -1.97 5.00
N VAL A 59 -12.75 -0.90 4.21
CA VAL A 59 -11.47 -0.31 3.86
C VAL A 59 -11.42 1.07 4.48
N GLY A 60 -10.40 1.33 5.30
CA GLY A 60 -10.20 2.64 5.90
C GLY A 60 -9.96 3.71 4.83
N PRO A 61 -10.59 4.91 4.91
CA PRO A 61 -10.32 6.02 3.99
C PRO A 61 -8.83 6.39 3.90
N ALA A 62 -8.10 6.19 4.99
CA ALA A 62 -6.65 6.40 5.06
C ALA A 62 -5.87 5.56 4.04
N VAL A 63 -6.35 4.37 3.66
CA VAL A 63 -5.70 3.51 2.67
C VAL A 63 -5.74 4.16 1.29
N PHE A 64 -6.88 4.72 0.91
CA PHE A 64 -7.03 5.42 -0.37
C PHE A 64 -6.20 6.71 -0.41
N LEU A 65 -6.17 7.45 0.70
CA LEU A 65 -5.35 8.66 0.81
C LEU A 65 -3.86 8.32 0.73
N ALA A 66 -3.39 7.31 1.46
CA ALA A 66 -1.99 6.87 1.41
C ALA A 66 -1.59 6.42 -0.01
N ALA A 67 -2.43 5.58 -0.65
CA ALA A 67 -2.20 5.14 -2.02
C ALA A 67 -2.22 6.30 -3.02
N GLY A 68 -3.19 7.21 -2.90
CA GLY A 68 -3.32 8.37 -3.79
C GLY A 68 -2.15 9.34 -3.65
N ILE A 69 -1.78 9.68 -2.42
CA ILE A 69 -0.64 10.57 -2.14
C ILE A 69 0.66 9.93 -2.63
N GLY A 70 0.89 8.64 -2.34
CA GLY A 70 2.07 7.92 -2.81
C GLY A 70 2.17 7.89 -4.34
N LEU A 71 1.05 7.65 -5.02
CA LEU A 71 1.00 7.65 -6.48
C LEU A 71 1.25 9.03 -7.07
N LEU A 72 0.65 10.09 -6.50
CA LEU A 72 0.90 11.47 -6.94
C LEU A 72 2.34 11.90 -6.70
N ALA A 73 2.92 11.53 -5.56
CA ALA A 73 4.33 11.80 -5.25
C ALA A 73 5.27 11.08 -6.22
N SER A 74 4.99 9.81 -6.56
CA SER A 74 5.71 9.04 -7.57
C SER A 74 5.63 9.69 -8.96
N LEU A 75 4.43 10.08 -9.40
CA LEU A 75 4.23 10.75 -10.69
C LEU A 75 4.95 12.10 -10.74
N TYR A 76 4.86 12.90 -9.68
CA TYR A 76 5.55 14.18 -9.61
C TYR A 76 7.07 13.98 -9.66
N ALA A 77 7.61 13.01 -8.91
CA ALA A 77 9.03 12.67 -8.88
C ALA A 77 9.59 12.28 -10.24
N PHE A 78 8.76 11.69 -11.11
CA PHE A 78 9.12 11.36 -12.49
C PHE A 78 9.42 12.60 -13.34
N PHE A 79 8.73 13.72 -13.08
CA PHE A 79 8.95 14.98 -13.80
C PHE A 79 9.94 15.90 -13.09
N GLN A 80 9.97 15.89 -11.76
CA GLN A 80 10.86 16.69 -10.94
C GLN A 80 11.40 15.87 -9.77
N PRO A 81 12.72 15.60 -9.73
CA PRO A 81 13.33 14.84 -8.65
C PRO A 81 13.05 15.50 -7.30
N LEU A 82 12.50 14.73 -6.37
CA LEU A 82 12.25 15.19 -5.01
C LEU A 82 13.51 15.04 -4.16
N PRO A 83 13.81 15.98 -3.24
CA PRO A 83 14.93 15.88 -2.30
C PRO A 83 14.64 14.94 -1.13
N VAL A 84 13.90 13.85 -1.37
CA VAL A 84 13.53 12.84 -0.37
C VAL A 84 13.72 11.44 -0.95
N ASP A 85 14.09 10.50 -0.09
CA ASP A 85 14.23 9.09 -0.47
C ASP A 85 12.84 8.43 -0.58
N LEU A 86 12.36 8.30 -1.82
CA LEU A 86 11.05 7.69 -2.10
C LEU A 86 11.00 6.18 -1.86
N ALA A 87 12.15 5.49 -1.86
CA ALA A 87 12.20 4.09 -1.45
C ALA A 87 11.93 3.97 0.05
N LEU A 88 12.53 4.86 0.87
CA LEU A 88 12.22 4.93 2.30
C LEU A 88 10.75 5.29 2.56
N VAL A 89 10.19 6.25 1.81
CA VAL A 89 8.76 6.60 1.89
C VAL A 89 7.88 5.39 1.57
N SER A 90 8.23 4.62 0.53
CA SER A 90 7.52 3.38 0.17
C SER A 90 7.53 2.38 1.31
N PHE A 91 8.68 2.18 1.93
CA PHE A 91 8.85 1.27 3.05
C PHE A 91 7.99 1.68 4.27
N ILE A 92 8.00 2.98 4.62
CA ILE A 92 7.17 3.52 5.70
C ILE A 92 5.69 3.32 5.39
N LEU A 93 5.25 3.57 4.15
CA LEU A 93 3.86 3.37 3.74
C LEU A 93 3.44 1.90 3.87
N ILE A 94 4.28 0.96 3.44
CA ILE A 94 4.02 -0.48 3.60
C ILE A 94 3.85 -0.84 5.08
N ILE A 95 4.78 -0.41 5.93
CA ILE A 95 4.72 -0.67 7.38
C ILE A 95 3.46 -0.06 7.98
N ALA A 96 3.14 1.20 7.67
CA ALA A 96 1.98 1.88 8.20
C ALA A 96 0.68 1.14 7.85
N VAL A 97 0.53 0.70 6.60
CA VAL A 97 -0.65 -0.07 6.16
C VAL A 97 -0.74 -1.41 6.87
N ILE A 98 0.38 -2.13 7.03
CA ILE A 98 0.41 -3.40 7.74
C ILE A 98 0.05 -3.19 9.22
N LEU A 99 0.64 -2.22 9.89
CA LEU A 99 0.36 -1.93 11.31
C LEU A 99 -1.11 -1.56 11.53
N VAL A 100 -1.66 -0.67 10.70
CA VAL A 100 -3.08 -0.30 10.77
C VAL A 100 -3.96 -1.54 10.60
N GLY A 101 -3.66 -2.36 9.60
CA GLY A 101 -4.43 -3.57 9.32
C GLY A 101 -4.29 -4.67 10.38
N VAL A 102 -3.14 -4.78 11.06
CA VAL A 102 -2.95 -5.66 12.23
C VAL A 102 -3.80 -5.17 13.40
N VAL A 103 -3.69 -3.89 13.76
CA VAL A 103 -4.45 -3.29 14.88
C VAL A 103 -5.97 -3.40 14.65
N THR A 104 -6.43 -3.19 13.41
CA THR A 104 -7.86 -3.32 13.07
C THR A 104 -8.35 -4.75 12.89
N ASN A 105 -7.47 -5.75 12.78
CA ASN A 105 -7.85 -7.16 12.78
C ASN A 105 -8.14 -7.69 14.18
N ASP A 106 -7.51 -7.11 15.20
CA ASP A 106 -7.66 -7.51 16.60
C ASP A 106 -8.93 -6.92 17.28
N SER A 107 -9.71 -6.09 16.56
CA SER A 107 -10.93 -5.41 17.05
C SER A 107 -12.22 -6.04 16.52
#